data_AF-A0A7C1CBJ7-F1
#
_entry.id   AF-A0A7C1CBJ7-F1
#
_cell.length_a   1.000
_cell.length_b   1.000
_cell.length_c   1.000
_cell.angle_alpha   90.00
_cell.angle_beta   90.00
_cell.angle_gamma   90.00
#
_symmetry.space_group_name_H-M   'P 1'
#
loop_
_entity.id
_entity.type
_entity.pdbx_description
1 polymer ?
#
loop_
_entity_poly.entity_id
_entity_poly.type
_entity_poly.pdbx_seq_one_letter_code
_entity_poly.pdbx_strand_id
1 'polypeptide(L)'
;MKKNIKYERMNAHMYLNPNSKLSIKMFKGIRDYLIILLLLSILLFAGFSKLTTWKARVEKTFILTVKVTYENRDPYEKWILTENDMTLGLFANNSWQTAYLVRVSHPIKKLIYDSDGNPLALLNITDTALGLNEKMSYNATYRLVFKQRSIPVIGEDKSGALEDIPENLRKEYCKPTGLWLSNTTIFRKKALDIANNETKVLTIIKKFVRWIASNVIYSPSEVPKYPNETISSHKGDCDDQANLLITLCRAIGIPAYLQIGCIYIPQYNVNRTYWSGHLIFKQKRVGWHGWAMVYIPPWGWLPVDLTYVKGDLRKETLNSIKFSAFASEYTFQYMNITKTDYVAETREFKEFLEKYKFYIYEEDEMKEVIVGEFPLEPILVATVIVYLAISFNRLTLASFTIMRIVYMVKCSFQNFVS
;
A
#
# COMPACT_ATOMS: atom_id res chain seq x y z
N MET A 1 -45.96 24.36 70.99
CA MET A 1 -45.24 25.65 70.99
C MET A 1 -43.75 25.36 71.11
N LYS A 2 -42.93 25.91 70.18
CA LYS A 2 -41.51 26.36 70.22
C LYS A 2 -40.52 25.74 71.24
N LYS A 3 -39.21 25.53 71.00
CA LYS A 3 -38.27 25.47 69.86
C LYS A 3 -36.86 25.27 70.48
N ASN A 4 -35.98 24.53 69.79
CA ASN A 4 -34.51 24.69 69.68
C ASN A 4 -33.53 24.45 70.86
N ILE A 5 -32.83 23.31 70.75
CA ILE A 5 -31.37 23.04 70.74
C ILE A 5 -30.40 24.20 71.04
N LYS A 6 -29.43 23.94 71.94
CA LYS A 6 -27.99 24.26 71.73
C LYS A 6 -27.08 23.39 72.60
N TYR A 7 -26.03 22.85 71.96
CA TYR A 7 -24.90 22.13 72.56
C TYR A 7 -23.84 23.11 73.06
N GLU A 8 -23.15 22.76 74.16
CA GLU A 8 -21.87 23.37 74.51
C GLU A 8 -20.86 22.33 75.04
N ARG A 9 -19.61 22.51 74.62
CA ARG A 9 -18.45 21.63 74.82
C ARG A 9 -17.89 21.75 76.24
N MET A 10 -17.37 20.65 76.78
CA MET A 10 -16.31 20.69 77.80
C MET A 10 -15.12 19.83 77.37
N ASN A 11 -13.95 20.47 77.35
CA ASN A 11 -12.64 19.85 77.21
C ASN A 11 -12.26 19.11 78.49
N ALA A 12 -11.70 17.92 78.37
CA ALA A 12 -10.91 17.29 79.42
C ALA A 12 -9.60 16.76 78.81
N HIS A 13 -8.49 17.34 79.26
CA HIS A 13 -7.14 16.86 79.04
C HIS A 13 -6.96 15.47 79.66
N MET A 14 -6.40 14.52 78.91
CA MET A 14 -5.85 13.29 79.47
C MET A 14 -4.41 13.10 78.96
N TYR A 15 -3.55 12.79 79.91
CA TYR A 15 -2.08 12.72 79.87
C TYR A 15 -1.53 11.79 78.77
N LEU A 16 -0.51 12.27 78.04
CA LEU A 16 0.28 11.49 77.08
C LEU A 16 1.34 10.66 77.80
N ASN A 17 1.26 9.34 77.65
CA ASN A 17 2.23 8.33 78.11
C ASN A 17 3.48 8.33 77.18
N PRO A 18 4.72 8.42 77.71
CA PRO A 18 5.94 8.50 76.91
C PRO A 18 6.42 7.12 76.44
N ASN A 19 5.66 6.49 75.53
CA ASN A 19 6.10 5.28 74.80
C ASN A 19 5.75 5.33 73.30
N SER A 20 5.60 6.54 72.74
CA SER A 20 5.26 6.73 71.31
C SER A 20 6.44 6.57 70.35
N LYS A 21 7.70 6.51 70.82
CA LYS A 21 8.86 6.30 69.94
C LYS A 21 8.92 4.88 69.36
N LEU A 22 8.42 3.88 70.08
CA LEU A 22 8.41 2.49 69.62
C LEU A 22 7.29 2.25 68.58
N SER A 23 6.09 2.79 68.81
CA SER A 23 4.99 2.65 67.85
C SER A 23 5.24 3.42 66.56
N ILE A 24 5.79 4.63 66.61
CA ILE A 24 6.11 5.42 65.40
C ILE A 24 7.20 4.75 64.55
N LYS A 25 8.22 4.13 65.17
CA LYS A 25 9.23 3.34 64.43
C LYS A 25 8.62 2.08 63.80
N MET A 26 7.73 1.39 64.51
CA MET A 26 7.05 0.18 64.01
C MET A 26 6.10 0.49 62.83
N PHE A 27 5.33 1.58 62.93
CA PHE A 27 4.47 2.06 61.85
C PHE A 27 5.26 2.55 60.64
N LYS A 28 6.45 3.15 60.84
CA LYS A 28 7.34 3.54 59.75
C LYS A 28 7.91 2.32 59.03
N GLY A 29 8.32 1.29 59.75
CA GLY A 29 8.78 0.01 59.17
C GLY A 29 7.71 -0.71 58.36
N ILE A 30 6.47 -0.75 58.84
CA ILE A 30 5.33 -1.34 58.12
C ILE A 30 4.99 -0.52 56.86
N ARG A 31 5.00 0.81 56.96
CA ARG A 31 4.79 1.71 55.81
C ARG A 31 5.86 1.55 54.76
N ASP A 32 7.13 1.47 55.16
CA ASP A 32 8.25 1.30 54.24
C ASP A 32 8.19 -0.09 53.56
N TYR A 33 7.74 -1.13 54.29
CA TYR A 33 7.48 -2.46 53.72
C TYR A 33 6.32 -2.47 52.71
N LEU A 34 5.23 -1.76 53.00
CA LEU A 34 4.09 -1.60 52.09
C LEU A 34 4.48 -0.83 50.82
N ILE A 35 5.34 0.19 50.94
CA ILE A 35 5.87 0.94 49.80
C ILE A 35 6.77 0.03 48.95
N ILE A 36 7.64 -0.77 49.56
CA ILE A 36 8.48 -1.74 48.84
C ILE A 36 7.62 -2.79 48.13
N LEU A 37 6.57 -3.29 48.79
CA LEU A 37 5.65 -4.27 48.19
C LEU A 37 4.85 -3.69 47.02
N LEU A 38 4.45 -2.42 47.11
CA LEU A 38 3.79 -1.68 46.03
C LEU A 38 4.76 -1.41 44.87
N LEU A 39 6.03 -1.06 45.15
CA LEU A 39 7.04 -0.88 44.12
C LEU A 39 7.38 -2.21 43.42
N LEU A 40 7.45 -3.31 44.17
CA LEU A 40 7.62 -4.66 43.61
C LEU A 40 6.41 -5.10 42.80
N SER A 41 5.18 -4.77 43.21
CA SER A 41 3.99 -5.09 42.43
C SER A 41 3.90 -4.26 41.15
N ILE A 42 4.30 -2.97 41.18
CA ILE A 42 4.42 -2.12 39.98
C ILE A 42 5.53 -2.65 39.05
N LEU A 43 6.68 -3.07 39.59
CA LEU A 43 7.76 -3.68 38.80
C LEU A 43 7.35 -5.02 38.20
N LEU A 44 6.60 -5.85 38.95
CA LEU A 44 6.01 -7.09 38.46
C LEU A 44 4.97 -6.80 37.39
N PHE A 45 4.10 -5.79 37.56
CA PHE A 45 3.09 -5.41 36.55
C PHE A 45 3.73 -4.80 35.29
N ALA A 46 4.81 -4.04 35.44
CA ALA A 46 5.62 -3.51 34.34
C ALA A 46 6.44 -4.60 33.63
N GLY A 47 6.90 -5.61 34.38
CA GLY A 47 7.54 -6.81 33.84
C GLY A 47 6.54 -7.73 33.14
N PHE A 48 5.34 -7.87 33.70
CA PHE A 48 4.25 -8.67 33.13
C PHE A 48 3.66 -8.01 31.89
N SER A 49 3.53 -6.67 31.85
CA SER A 49 3.09 -5.94 30.65
C SER A 49 4.11 -6.04 29.50
N LYS A 50 5.41 -6.12 29.82
CA LYS A 50 6.47 -6.49 28.86
C LYS A 50 6.38 -7.95 28.42
N LEU A 51 5.99 -8.88 29.29
CA LEU A 51 5.80 -10.30 28.94
C LEU A 51 4.54 -10.53 28.09
N THR A 52 3.44 -9.82 28.36
CA THR A 52 2.16 -9.98 27.64
C THR A 52 2.10 -9.26 26.30
N THR A 53 3.09 -8.42 25.98
CA THR A 53 3.26 -7.83 24.64
C THR A 53 4.27 -8.57 23.76
N TRP A 54 4.92 -9.61 24.27
CA TRP A 54 5.78 -10.50 23.49
C TRP A 54 5.00 -11.64 22.82
N LYS A 55 3.92 -11.31 22.10
CA LYS A 55 3.71 -12.04 20.84
C LYS A 55 4.66 -11.39 19.86
N ALA A 56 5.83 -11.99 19.65
CA ALA A 56 6.81 -11.50 18.69
C ALA A 56 6.10 -11.23 17.37
N ARG A 57 5.83 -9.95 17.09
CA ARG A 57 5.37 -9.54 15.78
C ARG A 57 6.52 -9.91 14.87
N VAL A 58 6.30 -10.86 13.96
CA VAL A 58 7.33 -11.27 13.01
C VAL A 58 7.52 -10.08 12.06
N GLU A 59 8.43 -9.19 12.44
CA GLU A 59 8.88 -8.09 11.62
C GLU A 59 10.05 -8.60 10.79
N LYS A 60 9.87 -8.65 9.48
CA LYS A 60 10.93 -8.97 8.53
C LYS A 60 11.36 -7.70 7.82
N THR A 61 12.66 -7.52 7.67
CA THR A 61 13.22 -6.38 6.97
C THR A 61 13.76 -6.82 5.63
N PHE A 62 13.50 -6.02 4.61
CA PHE A 62 13.97 -6.24 3.24
C PHE A 62 14.66 -4.98 2.74
N ILE A 63 15.67 -5.15 1.90
CA ILE A 63 16.32 -4.07 1.17
C ILE A 63 15.95 -4.23 -0.30
N LEU A 64 15.23 -3.24 -0.84
CA LEU A 64 14.96 -3.12 -2.27
C LEU A 64 15.92 -2.09 -2.87
N THR A 65 16.72 -2.51 -3.84
CA THR A 65 17.54 -1.60 -4.65
C THR A 65 16.94 -1.49 -6.03
N VAL A 66 16.69 -0.26 -6.48
CA VAL A 66 16.22 0.07 -7.83
C VAL A 66 17.31 0.86 -8.52
N LYS A 67 17.68 0.46 -9.74
CA LYS A 67 18.61 1.19 -10.60
C LYS A 67 17.93 1.48 -11.92
N VAL A 68 18.16 2.68 -12.43
CA VAL A 68 17.60 3.17 -13.68
C VAL A 68 18.73 3.77 -14.49
N THR A 69 18.75 3.50 -15.78
CA THR A 69 19.62 4.16 -16.74
C THR A 69 18.83 4.55 -17.97
N TYR A 70 18.91 5.83 -18.34
CA TYR A 70 18.46 6.37 -19.61
C TYR A 70 19.67 6.47 -20.54
N GLU A 71 19.47 6.12 -21.80
CA GLU A 71 20.49 6.20 -22.85
C GLU A 71 19.84 6.77 -24.12
N ASN A 72 20.48 7.79 -24.69
CA ASN A 72 20.08 8.31 -25.99
C ASN A 72 20.97 7.70 -27.08
N ARG A 73 20.37 7.08 -28.11
CA ARG A 73 21.09 6.61 -29.31
C ARG A 73 20.62 7.25 -30.61
N ASP A 74 19.84 8.33 -30.51
CA ASP A 74 19.47 9.14 -31.66
C ASP A 74 20.63 10.08 -32.04
N PRO A 75 21.07 10.08 -33.30
CA PRO A 75 22.14 10.97 -33.75
C PRO A 75 21.66 12.40 -34.03
N TYR A 76 20.35 12.63 -34.09
CA TYR A 76 19.76 13.91 -34.48
C TYR A 76 19.04 14.61 -33.32
N GLU A 77 18.47 13.85 -32.39
CA GLU A 77 17.66 14.37 -31.30
C GLU A 77 18.33 14.23 -29.94
N LYS A 78 18.10 15.20 -29.05
CA LYS A 78 18.52 15.13 -27.65
C LYS A 78 17.36 14.65 -26.79
N TRP A 79 17.63 13.76 -25.83
CA TRP A 79 16.63 13.42 -24.81
C TRP A 79 16.66 14.48 -23.71
N ILE A 80 15.66 15.35 -23.70
CA ILE A 80 15.45 16.30 -22.60
C ILE A 80 14.63 15.62 -21.50
N LEU A 81 15.28 15.32 -20.39
CA LEU A 81 14.68 14.69 -19.21
C LEU A 81 13.70 15.66 -18.53
N THR A 82 12.47 15.18 -18.38
CA THR A 82 11.37 15.89 -17.74
C THR A 82 11.35 15.64 -16.23
N GLU A 83 10.49 16.36 -15.49
CA GLU A 83 10.25 16.03 -14.08
C GLU A 83 9.83 14.56 -13.91
N ASN A 84 9.06 13.97 -14.83
CA ASN A 84 8.63 12.56 -14.74
C ASN A 84 9.84 11.61 -14.79
N ASP A 85 10.80 11.88 -15.68
CA ASP A 85 12.02 11.08 -15.81
C ASP A 85 12.90 11.16 -14.54
N MET A 86 12.89 12.32 -13.89
CA MET A 86 13.64 12.62 -12.67
C MET A 86 12.88 12.26 -11.38
N THR A 87 11.68 11.71 -11.47
CA THR A 87 10.85 11.42 -10.30
C THR A 87 10.97 9.96 -9.87
N LEU A 88 11.19 9.77 -8.57
CA LEU A 88 11.27 8.49 -7.89
C LEU A 88 10.01 8.29 -7.04
N GLY A 89 9.32 7.16 -7.20
CA GLY A 89 8.17 6.86 -6.34
C GLY A 89 8.58 6.45 -4.93
N LEU A 90 7.75 6.78 -3.95
CA LEU A 90 7.97 6.45 -2.55
C LEU A 90 6.87 5.49 -2.07
N PHE A 91 7.29 4.45 -1.34
CA PHE A 91 6.35 3.53 -0.71
C PHE A 91 5.59 4.25 0.41
N ALA A 92 4.27 4.09 0.43
CA ALA A 92 3.44 4.60 1.51
C ALA A 92 3.70 3.84 2.82
N ASN A 93 3.60 4.55 3.96
CA ASN A 93 3.61 3.95 5.29
C ASN A 93 2.18 3.69 5.75
N ASN A 94 1.94 2.50 6.30
CA ASN A 94 0.63 2.11 6.82
C ASN A 94 0.80 1.15 8.02
N SER A 95 -0.31 0.58 8.50
CA SER A 95 -0.29 -0.33 9.65
C SER A 95 0.42 -1.68 9.37
N TRP A 96 0.66 -2.01 8.10
CA TRP A 96 1.21 -3.30 7.65
C TRP A 96 2.61 -3.21 7.03
N GLN A 97 3.11 -2.00 6.79
CA GLN A 97 4.48 -1.80 6.33
C GLN A 97 5.11 -0.51 6.86
N THR A 98 6.43 -0.48 6.91
CA THR A 98 7.17 0.79 7.05
C THR A 98 8.32 0.81 6.08
N ALA A 99 8.35 1.82 5.22
CA ALA A 99 9.35 2.02 4.21
C ALA A 99 10.21 3.25 4.52
N TYR A 100 11.50 3.09 4.29
CA TYR A 100 12.49 4.15 4.40
C TYR A 100 13.25 4.23 3.08
N LEU A 101 13.37 5.41 2.49
CA LEU A 101 14.36 5.66 1.45
C LEU A 101 15.71 5.89 2.15
N VAL A 102 16.60 4.89 2.10
CA VAL A 102 17.86 4.90 2.87
C VAL A 102 19.04 5.43 2.07
N ARG A 103 18.98 5.34 0.74
CA ARG A 103 20.02 5.86 -0.16
C ARG A 103 19.39 6.27 -1.48
N VAL A 104 19.90 7.36 -2.04
CA VAL A 104 19.61 7.80 -3.40
C VAL A 104 20.88 8.39 -4.00
N SER A 105 21.15 8.14 -5.28
CA SER A 105 22.38 8.61 -5.93
C SER A 105 22.37 10.11 -6.24
N HIS A 106 21.19 10.71 -6.35
CA HIS A 106 21.01 12.15 -6.56
C HIS A 106 20.21 12.74 -5.40
N PRO A 107 20.57 13.93 -4.89
CA PRO A 107 19.83 14.58 -3.82
C PRO A 107 18.35 14.76 -4.16
N ILE A 108 17.48 14.69 -3.15
CA ILE A 108 16.05 14.97 -3.32
C ILE A 108 15.86 16.49 -3.39
N LYS A 109 15.28 16.98 -4.49
CA LYS A 109 14.94 18.40 -4.69
C LYS A 109 13.67 18.80 -3.94
N LYS A 110 12.60 17.99 -4.09
CA LYS A 110 11.31 18.20 -3.41
C LYS A 110 10.55 16.88 -3.28
N LEU A 111 9.72 16.78 -2.25
CA LEU A 111 8.68 15.76 -2.16
C LEU A 111 7.41 16.29 -2.82
N ILE A 112 6.77 15.46 -3.65
CA ILE A 112 5.55 15.81 -4.38
C ILE A 112 4.53 14.67 -4.27
N TYR A 113 3.32 14.93 -4.74
CA TYR A 113 2.27 13.92 -4.88
C TYR A 113 1.80 13.90 -6.33
N ASP A 114 1.56 12.71 -6.88
CA ASP A 114 0.92 12.59 -8.18
C ASP A 114 -0.59 12.91 -8.08
N SER A 115 -1.26 12.79 -9.22
CA SER A 115 -2.69 13.02 -9.30
C SER A 115 -3.48 12.04 -8.40
N ASP A 116 -3.02 10.81 -8.21
CA ASP A 116 -3.65 9.78 -7.37
C ASP A 116 -3.32 9.92 -5.87
N GLY A 117 -2.46 10.88 -5.50
CA GLY A 117 -2.04 11.12 -4.13
C GLY A 117 -0.91 10.21 -3.66
N ASN A 118 -0.18 9.56 -4.57
CA ASN A 118 1.00 8.78 -4.19
C ASN A 118 2.19 9.70 -3.92
N PRO A 119 2.98 9.44 -2.86
CA PRO A 119 4.15 10.24 -2.54
C PRO A 119 5.29 9.94 -3.51
N LEU A 120 5.93 10.99 -4.01
CA LEU A 120 7.07 10.92 -4.92
C LEU A 120 8.20 11.85 -4.45
N ALA A 121 9.43 11.54 -4.86
CA ALA A 121 10.61 12.39 -4.67
C ALA A 121 11.13 12.84 -6.03
N LEU A 122 11.16 14.14 -6.28
CA LEU A 122 11.86 14.71 -7.43
C LEU A 122 13.36 14.73 -7.14
N LEU A 123 14.15 14.07 -7.97
CA LEU A 123 15.61 14.06 -7.86
C LEU A 123 16.21 15.34 -8.46
N ASN A 124 17.30 15.83 -7.87
CA ASN A 124 18.05 16.97 -8.37
C ASN A 124 19.10 16.49 -9.37
N ILE A 125 18.67 16.24 -10.61
CA ILE A 125 19.53 15.84 -11.72
C ILE A 125 19.85 17.09 -12.53
N THR A 126 21.13 17.47 -12.59
CA THR A 126 21.57 18.73 -13.22
C THR A 126 21.74 18.60 -14.72
N ASP A 127 22.25 17.47 -15.19
CA ASP A 127 22.45 17.19 -16.62
C ASP A 127 21.20 16.54 -17.19
N THR A 128 20.26 17.37 -17.62
CA THR A 128 18.93 16.94 -18.09
C THR A 128 18.85 16.74 -19.60
N ALA A 129 19.92 16.94 -20.35
CA ALA A 129 19.93 16.78 -21.80
C ALA A 129 20.95 15.71 -22.19
N LEU A 130 20.47 14.58 -22.71
CA LEU A 130 21.32 13.49 -23.19
C LEU A 130 21.50 13.61 -24.70
N GLY A 131 22.74 13.80 -25.16
CA GLY A 131 23.16 13.69 -26.55
C GLY A 131 23.44 12.25 -26.99
N LEU A 132 23.95 12.09 -28.21
CA LEU A 132 24.22 10.78 -28.79
C LEU A 132 25.17 9.94 -27.92
N ASN A 133 24.73 8.73 -27.56
CA ASN A 133 25.39 7.75 -26.69
C ASN A 133 25.59 8.20 -25.24
N GLU A 134 25.05 9.35 -24.84
CA GLU A 134 25.09 9.79 -23.45
C GLU A 134 24.10 9.00 -22.60
N LYS A 135 24.45 8.84 -21.32
CA LYS A 135 23.70 8.07 -20.34
C LYS A 135 23.51 8.87 -19.07
N MET A 136 22.34 8.75 -18.46
CA MET A 136 22.10 9.20 -17.10
C MET A 136 21.54 8.04 -16.29
N SER A 137 22.11 7.82 -15.12
CA SER A 137 21.66 6.79 -14.20
C SER A 137 21.31 7.37 -12.85
N TYR A 138 20.34 6.75 -12.19
CA TYR A 138 20.11 6.93 -10.78
C TYR A 138 19.85 5.60 -10.09
N ASN A 139 20.14 5.54 -8.80
CA ASN A 139 19.78 4.42 -7.95
C ASN A 139 19.10 4.89 -6.67
N ALA A 140 18.22 4.03 -6.17
CA ALA A 140 17.51 4.22 -4.92
C ALA A 140 17.57 2.91 -4.13
N THR A 141 17.72 3.02 -2.82
CA THR A 141 17.66 1.88 -1.90
C THR A 141 16.60 2.16 -0.85
N TYR A 142 15.66 1.23 -0.72
CA TYR A 142 14.61 1.24 0.26
C TYR A 142 14.85 0.18 1.30
N ARG A 143 14.67 0.53 2.57
CA ARG A 143 14.49 -0.43 3.67
C ARG A 143 12.99 -0.60 3.90
N LEU A 144 12.49 -1.80 3.70
CA LEU A 144 11.09 -2.17 3.80
C LEU A 144 10.89 -3.11 4.98
N VAL A 145 10.16 -2.65 5.99
CA VAL A 145 9.80 -3.44 7.18
C VAL A 145 8.40 -3.98 6.98
N PHE A 146 8.30 -5.29 6.82
CA PHE A 146 7.05 -6.02 6.74
C PHE A 146 6.45 -6.19 8.13
N LYS A 147 5.17 -5.86 8.28
CA LYS A 147 4.41 -6.13 9.51
C LYS A 147 3.28 -7.09 9.16
N GLN A 148 3.15 -8.15 9.95
CA GLN A 148 2.13 -9.16 9.71
C GLN A 148 0.73 -8.54 9.67
N ARG A 149 -0.03 -8.90 8.63
CA ARG A 149 -1.40 -8.45 8.36
C ARG A 149 -2.37 -9.62 8.46
N SER A 150 -3.61 -9.31 8.80
CA SER A 150 -4.70 -10.28 8.87
C SER A 150 -5.91 -9.76 8.09
N ILE A 151 -6.42 -10.58 7.19
CA ILE A 151 -7.70 -10.33 6.53
C ILE A 151 -8.82 -10.64 7.54
N PRO A 152 -9.86 -9.80 7.66
CA PRO A 152 -10.99 -10.11 8.54
C PRO A 152 -11.67 -11.42 8.12
N VAL A 153 -12.37 -12.07 9.05
CA VAL A 153 -13.16 -13.25 8.72
C VAL A 153 -14.37 -12.81 7.87
N ILE A 154 -14.31 -13.14 6.58
CA ILE A 154 -15.36 -12.81 5.59
C ILE A 154 -16.25 -14.01 5.28
N GLY A 155 -17.55 -13.74 5.06
CA GLY A 155 -18.58 -14.71 4.72
C GLY A 155 -19.83 -14.06 4.13
N GLU A 156 -20.50 -14.70 3.17
CA GLU A 156 -21.67 -14.13 2.46
C GLU A 156 -22.87 -13.88 3.38
N ASP A 157 -22.95 -14.61 4.49
CA ASP A 157 -23.96 -14.43 5.54
C ASP A 157 -23.86 -13.03 6.18
N LYS A 158 -22.64 -12.49 6.29
CA LYS A 158 -22.35 -11.18 6.90
C LYS A 158 -22.13 -10.05 5.90
N SER A 159 -22.21 -10.34 4.60
CA SER A 159 -22.01 -9.30 3.57
C SER A 159 -23.14 -8.29 3.63
N GLY A 160 -22.77 -7.01 3.68
CA GLY A 160 -23.70 -5.93 3.37
C GLY A 160 -24.04 -5.90 1.88
N ALA A 161 -25.01 -5.07 1.54
CA ALA A 161 -25.58 -4.91 0.23
C ALA A 161 -25.11 -3.62 -0.47
N LEU A 162 -25.50 -3.43 -1.73
CA LEU A 162 -25.11 -2.27 -2.53
C LEU A 162 -25.52 -0.94 -1.90
N GLU A 163 -26.65 -0.90 -1.20
CA GLU A 163 -27.18 0.23 -0.45
C GLU A 163 -26.35 0.60 0.78
N ASP A 164 -25.60 -0.34 1.35
CA ASP A 164 -24.72 -0.11 2.51
C ASP A 164 -23.41 0.60 2.12
N ILE A 165 -23.17 0.80 0.82
CA ILE A 165 -21.99 1.51 0.32
C ILE A 165 -22.20 3.02 0.50
N PRO A 166 -21.30 3.71 1.23
CA PRO A 166 -21.38 5.15 1.44
C PRO A 166 -21.40 5.95 0.12
N GLU A 167 -22.30 6.91 0.04
CA GLU A 167 -22.51 7.70 -1.18
C GLU A 167 -21.28 8.53 -1.58
N ASN A 168 -20.49 9.00 -0.60
CA ASN A 168 -19.23 9.69 -0.89
C ASN A 168 -18.23 8.78 -1.61
N LEU A 169 -18.09 7.52 -1.18
CA LEU A 169 -17.22 6.55 -1.85
C LEU A 169 -17.74 6.20 -3.24
N ARG A 170 -19.06 6.06 -3.41
CA ARG A 170 -19.66 5.83 -4.73
C ARG A 170 -19.36 6.99 -5.69
N LYS A 171 -19.56 8.23 -5.25
CA LYS A 171 -19.28 9.43 -6.06
C LYS A 171 -17.81 9.55 -6.46
N GLU A 172 -16.91 9.23 -5.54
CA GLU A 172 -15.47 9.36 -5.77
C GLU A 172 -14.91 8.24 -6.65
N TYR A 173 -15.28 6.99 -6.36
CA TYR A 173 -14.65 5.80 -6.94
C TYR A 173 -15.50 5.09 -7.99
N CYS A 174 -16.75 5.47 -8.27
CA CYS A 174 -17.54 4.83 -9.33
C CYS A 174 -17.69 5.68 -10.60
N LYS A 175 -17.28 6.97 -10.55
CA LYS A 175 -17.27 7.84 -11.73
C LYS A 175 -16.39 7.29 -12.85
N PRO A 176 -16.76 7.45 -14.14
CA PRO A 176 -15.89 7.07 -15.24
C PRO A 176 -14.57 7.85 -15.23
N THR A 177 -13.52 7.23 -15.78
CA THR A 177 -12.16 7.79 -15.96
C THR A 177 -11.63 7.37 -17.32
N GLY A 178 -10.47 7.88 -17.76
CA GLY A 178 -9.84 7.43 -19.02
C GLY A 178 -9.60 5.91 -19.04
N LEU A 179 -9.09 5.37 -17.94
CA LEU A 179 -8.83 3.94 -17.77
C LEU A 179 -10.09 3.09 -17.61
N TRP A 180 -11.03 3.53 -16.76
CA TRP A 180 -12.23 2.78 -16.42
C TRP A 180 -13.48 3.49 -16.94
N LEU A 181 -13.90 3.12 -18.16
CA LEU A 181 -15.09 3.62 -18.84
C LEU A 181 -16.39 2.97 -18.31
N SER A 182 -16.60 3.04 -17.00
CA SER A 182 -17.65 2.32 -16.25
C SER A 182 -19.09 2.67 -16.64
N ASN A 183 -19.32 3.82 -17.29
CA ASN A 183 -20.62 4.25 -17.79
C ASN A 183 -21.00 3.63 -19.15
N THR A 184 -20.09 2.94 -19.82
CA THR A 184 -20.39 2.34 -21.13
C THR A 184 -21.37 1.18 -20.99
N THR A 185 -22.32 1.09 -21.92
CA THR A 185 -23.40 0.08 -21.91
C THR A 185 -22.86 -1.34 -21.84
N ILE A 186 -21.69 -1.61 -22.46
CA ILE A 186 -21.08 -2.94 -22.48
C ILE A 186 -20.73 -3.44 -21.08
N PHE A 187 -20.06 -2.63 -20.24
CA PHE A 187 -19.67 -3.05 -18.90
C PHE A 187 -20.84 -3.08 -17.95
N ARG A 188 -21.74 -2.09 -18.03
CA ARG A 188 -22.95 -2.09 -17.21
C ARG A 188 -23.82 -3.31 -17.49
N LYS A 189 -24.06 -3.64 -18.76
CA LYS A 189 -24.80 -4.84 -19.16
C LYS A 189 -24.09 -6.10 -18.67
N LYS A 190 -22.79 -6.24 -18.93
CA LYS A 190 -22.02 -7.42 -18.49
C LYS A 190 -22.04 -7.59 -16.96
N ALA A 191 -21.86 -6.50 -16.21
CA ALA A 191 -21.89 -6.53 -14.76
C ALA A 191 -23.27 -6.95 -14.22
N LEU A 192 -24.35 -6.41 -14.78
CA LEU A 192 -25.72 -6.81 -14.43
C LEU A 192 -26.04 -8.26 -14.84
N ASP A 193 -25.59 -8.71 -16.02
CA ASP A 193 -25.77 -10.09 -16.48
C ASP A 193 -25.11 -11.10 -15.51
N ILE A 194 -23.90 -10.78 -15.01
CA ILE A 194 -23.19 -11.65 -14.07
C ILE A 194 -23.77 -11.54 -12.65
N ALA A 195 -24.07 -10.33 -12.18
CA ALA A 195 -24.60 -10.10 -10.84
C ALA A 195 -26.04 -10.64 -10.69
N ASN A 196 -26.85 -10.54 -11.75
CA ASN A 196 -28.29 -10.78 -11.77
C ASN A 196 -29.00 -9.93 -10.70
N ASN A 197 -29.97 -10.47 -9.98
CA ASN A 197 -30.68 -9.78 -8.89
C ASN A 197 -29.94 -9.81 -7.53
N GLU A 198 -28.64 -10.11 -7.51
CA GLU A 198 -27.86 -10.12 -6.27
C GLU A 198 -27.58 -8.70 -5.80
N THR A 199 -27.75 -8.46 -4.50
CA THR A 199 -27.45 -7.17 -3.86
C THR A 199 -26.28 -7.26 -2.89
N LYS A 200 -25.97 -8.43 -2.34
CA LYS A 200 -24.85 -8.61 -1.41
C LYS A 200 -23.52 -8.44 -2.13
N VAL A 201 -22.75 -7.45 -1.69
CA VAL A 201 -21.53 -7.01 -2.38
C VAL A 201 -20.52 -8.15 -2.49
N LEU A 202 -20.25 -8.89 -1.41
CA LEU A 202 -19.29 -10.00 -1.44
C LEU A 202 -19.73 -11.10 -2.43
N THR A 203 -21.02 -11.40 -2.50
CA THR A 203 -21.56 -12.39 -3.44
C THR A 203 -21.38 -11.93 -4.89
N ILE A 204 -21.64 -10.65 -5.18
CA ILE A 204 -21.38 -10.05 -6.49
C ILE A 204 -19.90 -10.17 -6.86
N ILE A 205 -18.99 -9.81 -5.95
CA ILE A 205 -17.54 -9.92 -6.18
C ILE A 205 -17.14 -11.36 -6.47
N LYS A 206 -17.66 -12.34 -5.73
CA LYS A 206 -17.42 -13.77 -6.02
C LYS A 206 -17.88 -14.16 -7.42
N LYS A 207 -19.03 -13.66 -7.89
CA LYS A 207 -19.53 -13.93 -9.25
C LYS A 207 -18.62 -13.31 -10.31
N PHE A 208 -18.17 -12.07 -10.11
CA PHE A 208 -17.20 -11.42 -11.02
C PHE A 208 -15.86 -12.17 -11.05
N VAL A 209 -15.30 -12.52 -9.88
CA VAL A 209 -14.06 -13.30 -9.78
C VAL A 209 -14.19 -14.62 -10.52
N ARG A 210 -15.27 -15.38 -10.28
CA ARG A 210 -15.51 -16.65 -10.99
C ARG A 210 -15.59 -16.44 -12.49
N TRP A 211 -16.34 -15.43 -12.92
CA TRP A 211 -16.52 -15.15 -14.34
C TRP A 211 -15.18 -14.80 -15.00
N ILE A 212 -14.38 -13.89 -14.42
CA ILE A 212 -13.07 -13.52 -14.96
C ILE A 212 -12.14 -14.74 -14.99
N ALA A 213 -12.02 -15.49 -13.88
CA ALA A 213 -11.17 -16.68 -13.81
C ALA A 213 -11.58 -17.80 -14.79
N SER A 214 -12.83 -17.81 -15.25
CA SER A 214 -13.33 -18.79 -16.22
C SER A 214 -13.22 -18.34 -17.67
N ASN A 215 -13.10 -17.02 -17.90
CA ASN A 215 -13.22 -16.43 -19.24
C ASN A 215 -11.98 -15.64 -19.66
N VAL A 216 -11.06 -15.31 -18.77
CA VAL A 216 -9.86 -14.52 -19.10
C VAL A 216 -8.62 -15.34 -18.78
N ILE A 217 -7.82 -15.59 -19.81
CA ILE A 217 -6.57 -16.34 -19.70
C ILE A 217 -5.45 -15.37 -19.35
N TYR A 218 -4.62 -15.76 -18.39
CA TYR A 218 -3.44 -14.99 -18.05
C TYR A 218 -2.49 -14.89 -19.25
N SER A 219 -2.24 -13.68 -19.74
CA SER A 219 -1.44 -13.45 -20.94
C SER A 219 -0.79 -12.08 -20.89
N PRO A 220 0.51 -12.00 -20.53
CA PRO A 220 1.29 -10.77 -20.61
C PRO A 220 1.25 -10.12 -21.99
N SER A 221 1.27 -8.80 -22.02
CA SER A 221 1.45 -7.99 -23.22
C SER A 221 2.59 -6.98 -23.04
N GLU A 222 3.09 -6.42 -24.14
CA GLU A 222 4.13 -5.38 -24.07
C GLU A 222 3.63 -4.05 -23.51
N VAL A 223 2.31 -3.85 -23.57
CA VAL A 223 1.62 -2.69 -23.01
C VAL A 223 0.40 -3.18 -22.23
N PRO A 224 0.04 -2.51 -21.13
CA PRO A 224 -1.22 -2.75 -20.45
C PRO A 224 -2.43 -2.56 -21.38
N LYS A 225 -3.52 -3.23 -21.05
CA LYS A 225 -4.78 -3.20 -21.79
C LYS A 225 -5.85 -2.45 -21.03
N TYR A 226 -6.68 -1.77 -21.79
CA TYR A 226 -7.94 -1.29 -21.28
C TYR A 226 -8.90 -2.46 -20.98
N PRO A 227 -9.88 -2.25 -20.09
CA PRO A 227 -10.92 -3.23 -19.78
C PRO A 227 -11.67 -3.78 -21.01
N ASN A 228 -11.86 -2.97 -22.07
CA ASN A 228 -12.56 -3.36 -23.29
C ASN A 228 -11.71 -4.29 -24.18
N GLU A 229 -10.40 -4.15 -24.15
CA GLU A 229 -9.47 -5.06 -24.83
C GLU A 229 -9.36 -6.39 -24.07
N THR A 230 -9.35 -6.34 -22.74
CA THR A 230 -9.32 -7.56 -21.90
C THR A 230 -10.58 -8.38 -22.06
N ILE A 231 -11.77 -7.74 -22.01
CA ILE A 231 -13.05 -8.45 -22.15
C ILE A 231 -13.26 -9.02 -23.56
N SER A 232 -12.76 -8.36 -24.61
CA SER A 232 -12.93 -8.79 -26.00
C SER A 232 -11.94 -9.88 -26.40
N SER A 233 -10.68 -9.77 -25.95
CA SER A 233 -9.63 -10.74 -26.27
C SER A 233 -9.62 -11.96 -25.37
N HIS A 234 -10.35 -11.91 -24.23
CA HIS A 234 -10.33 -12.94 -23.20
C HIS A 234 -8.91 -13.24 -22.67
N LYS A 235 -8.04 -12.22 -22.70
CA LYS A 235 -6.62 -12.32 -22.34
C LYS A 235 -6.14 -11.07 -21.63
N GLY A 236 -5.41 -11.25 -20.54
CA GLY A 236 -4.73 -10.15 -19.84
C GLY A 236 -3.89 -10.65 -18.67
N ASP A 237 -2.91 -9.88 -18.25
CA ASP A 237 -2.11 -10.15 -17.06
C ASP A 237 -2.76 -9.56 -15.78
N CYS A 238 -1.96 -9.26 -14.74
CA CYS A 238 -2.50 -8.98 -13.41
C CYS A 238 -3.28 -7.68 -13.32
N ASP A 239 -2.77 -6.58 -13.90
CA ASP A 239 -3.41 -5.29 -13.88
C ASP A 239 -4.54 -5.22 -14.92
N ASP A 240 -4.41 -5.87 -16.08
CA ASP A 240 -5.49 -6.04 -17.05
C ASP A 240 -6.75 -6.67 -16.43
N GLN A 241 -6.56 -7.80 -15.72
CA GLN A 241 -7.66 -8.50 -15.06
C GLN A 241 -8.21 -7.71 -13.87
N ALA A 242 -7.35 -7.06 -13.09
CA ALA A 242 -7.78 -6.17 -12.01
C ALA A 242 -8.61 -4.98 -12.57
N ASN A 243 -8.18 -4.37 -13.67
CA ASN A 243 -8.89 -3.26 -14.33
C ASN A 243 -10.25 -3.68 -14.88
N LEU A 244 -10.37 -4.89 -15.40
CA LEU A 244 -11.66 -5.44 -15.80
C LEU A 244 -12.59 -5.61 -14.60
N LEU A 245 -12.10 -6.19 -13.49
CA LEU A 245 -12.88 -6.30 -12.26
C LEU A 245 -13.31 -4.94 -11.71
N ILE A 246 -12.39 -3.98 -11.64
CA ILE A 246 -12.66 -2.61 -11.19
C ILE A 246 -13.75 -1.99 -12.05
N THR A 247 -13.65 -2.12 -13.38
CA THR A 247 -14.67 -1.59 -14.30
C THR A 247 -16.05 -2.19 -14.05
N LEU A 248 -16.13 -3.52 -13.89
CA LEU A 248 -17.40 -4.20 -13.59
C LEU A 248 -17.99 -3.75 -12.24
N CYS A 249 -17.15 -3.60 -11.21
CA CYS A 249 -17.55 -3.08 -9.90
C CYS A 249 -18.12 -1.66 -10.03
N ARG A 250 -17.37 -0.75 -10.63
CA ARG A 250 -17.75 0.66 -10.79
C ARG A 250 -19.04 0.83 -11.60
N ALA A 251 -19.25 -0.01 -12.62
CA ALA A 251 -20.43 0.06 -13.50
C ALA A 251 -21.77 -0.20 -12.79
N ILE A 252 -21.75 -0.88 -11.65
CA ILE A 252 -22.91 -1.12 -10.77
C ILE A 252 -22.79 -0.44 -9.41
N GLY A 253 -21.84 0.50 -9.28
CA GLY A 253 -21.73 1.36 -8.11
C GLY A 253 -20.95 0.77 -6.92
N ILE A 254 -20.10 -0.25 -7.14
CA ILE A 254 -19.16 -0.74 -6.13
C ILE A 254 -17.82 0.00 -6.26
N PRO A 255 -17.39 0.78 -5.24
CA PRO A 255 -16.10 1.46 -5.23
C PRO A 255 -14.93 0.48 -5.40
N ALA A 256 -14.09 0.75 -6.40
CA ALA A 256 -12.90 -0.05 -6.66
C ALA A 256 -11.79 0.79 -7.30
N TYR A 257 -10.54 0.45 -7.01
CA TYR A 257 -9.34 1.08 -7.59
C TYR A 257 -8.20 0.07 -7.69
N LEU A 258 -7.15 0.40 -8.44
CA LEU A 258 -5.99 -0.49 -8.66
C LEU A 258 -4.90 -0.18 -7.62
N GLN A 259 -4.30 -1.21 -7.04
CA GLN A 259 -3.17 -1.07 -6.14
C GLN A 259 -1.99 -1.87 -6.69
N ILE A 260 -0.82 -1.23 -6.74
CA ILE A 260 0.42 -1.81 -7.23
C ILE A 260 1.40 -1.95 -6.08
N GLY A 261 2.16 -3.04 -6.07
CA GLY A 261 3.20 -3.30 -5.11
C GLY A 261 4.25 -4.26 -5.63
N CYS A 262 5.18 -4.64 -4.75
CA CYS A 262 6.21 -5.62 -5.06
C CYS A 262 6.26 -6.72 -4.01
N ILE A 263 6.54 -7.94 -4.47
CA ILE A 263 6.55 -9.18 -3.69
C ILE A 263 7.99 -9.68 -3.61
N TYR A 264 8.49 -10.00 -2.41
CA TYR A 264 9.75 -10.73 -2.26
C TYR A 264 9.57 -12.19 -2.66
N ILE A 265 10.33 -12.64 -3.67
CA ILE A 265 10.26 -14.02 -4.19
C ILE A 265 11.69 -14.56 -4.36
N PRO A 266 12.25 -15.32 -3.39
CA PRO A 266 13.67 -15.70 -3.34
C PRO A 266 14.28 -16.31 -4.60
N GLN A 267 13.49 -17.04 -5.38
CA GLN A 267 13.89 -17.74 -6.60
C GLN A 267 13.61 -16.95 -7.88
N TYR A 268 12.95 -15.79 -7.78
CA TYR A 268 12.58 -15.00 -8.95
C TYR A 268 13.81 -14.31 -9.55
N ASN A 269 14.08 -14.58 -10.82
CA ASN A 269 15.12 -13.91 -11.56
C ASN A 269 14.70 -13.85 -13.02
N VAL A 270 14.40 -12.64 -13.51
CA VAL A 270 13.97 -12.42 -14.89
C VAL A 270 14.77 -11.29 -15.50
N ASN A 271 15.04 -11.41 -16.79
CA ASN A 271 15.57 -10.36 -17.63
C ASN A 271 14.66 -10.29 -18.85
N ARG A 272 14.01 -9.15 -19.05
CA ARG A 272 13.04 -8.97 -20.12
C ARG A 272 13.37 -7.76 -20.96
N THR A 273 13.08 -7.89 -22.24
CA THR A 273 13.27 -6.87 -23.25
C THR A 273 11.91 -6.63 -23.91
N TYR A 274 11.49 -5.38 -23.95
CA TYR A 274 10.24 -4.91 -24.52
C TYR A 274 10.51 -3.78 -25.51
N TRP A 275 9.48 -3.44 -26.29
CA TRP A 275 9.46 -2.25 -27.14
C TRP A 275 10.64 -2.24 -28.09
N SER A 276 10.81 -3.34 -28.82
CA SER A 276 11.89 -3.49 -29.81
C SER A 276 13.30 -3.28 -29.25
N GLY A 277 13.51 -3.50 -27.94
CA GLY A 277 14.80 -3.31 -27.26
C GLY A 277 14.93 -2.02 -26.46
N HIS A 278 13.95 -1.11 -26.55
CA HIS A 278 14.00 0.21 -25.92
C HIS A 278 13.72 0.19 -24.41
N LEU A 279 13.11 -0.88 -23.90
CA LEU A 279 12.95 -1.10 -22.48
C LEU A 279 13.50 -2.47 -22.09
N ILE A 280 14.47 -2.47 -21.16
CA ILE A 280 15.01 -3.67 -20.57
C ILE A 280 14.86 -3.59 -19.07
N PHE A 281 14.30 -4.62 -18.45
CA PHE A 281 14.30 -4.73 -17.00
C PHE A 281 14.79 -6.07 -16.50
N LYS A 282 15.61 -6.01 -15.45
CA LYS A 282 16.06 -7.17 -14.69
C LYS A 282 15.46 -7.11 -13.30
N GLN A 283 14.86 -8.20 -12.87
CA GLN A 283 14.30 -8.29 -11.53
C GLN A 283 14.86 -9.51 -10.84
N LYS A 284 15.44 -9.31 -9.66
CA LYS A 284 16.03 -10.35 -8.85
C LYS A 284 15.41 -10.36 -7.46
N ARG A 285 14.79 -11.47 -7.13
CA ARG A 285 14.07 -11.72 -5.88
C ARG A 285 12.88 -10.79 -5.61
N VAL A 286 12.40 -10.12 -6.64
CA VAL A 286 11.29 -9.17 -6.55
C VAL A 286 10.39 -9.28 -7.77
N GLY A 287 9.09 -9.42 -7.57
CA GLY A 287 8.09 -9.34 -8.62
C GLY A 287 7.14 -8.18 -8.37
N TRP A 288 6.87 -7.35 -9.37
CA TRP A 288 5.86 -6.29 -9.29
C TRP A 288 4.50 -6.87 -9.62
N HIS A 289 3.46 -6.44 -8.90
CA HIS A 289 2.12 -7.00 -9.00
C HIS A 289 1.05 -5.92 -8.87
N GLY A 290 -0.07 -6.13 -9.58
CA GLY A 290 -1.27 -5.32 -9.46
C GLY A 290 -2.48 -6.13 -9.01
N TRP A 291 -3.28 -5.56 -8.11
CA TRP A 291 -4.55 -6.14 -7.65
C TRP A 291 -5.61 -5.06 -7.45
N ALA A 292 -6.89 -5.46 -7.47
CA ALA A 292 -7.98 -4.55 -7.20
C ALA A 292 -8.16 -4.36 -5.69
N MET A 293 -8.41 -3.13 -5.25
CA MET A 293 -8.97 -2.84 -3.94
C MET A 293 -10.46 -2.55 -4.13
N VAL A 294 -11.32 -3.28 -3.41
CA VAL A 294 -12.78 -3.19 -3.55
C VAL A 294 -13.41 -2.91 -2.19
N TYR A 295 -14.36 -1.96 -2.14
CA TYR A 295 -15.08 -1.66 -0.91
C TYR A 295 -16.23 -2.65 -0.71
N ILE A 296 -16.14 -3.49 0.32
CA ILE A 296 -17.09 -4.57 0.64
C ILE A 296 -17.63 -4.37 2.07
N PRO A 297 -18.87 -3.87 2.24
CA PRO A 297 -19.48 -3.74 3.56
C PRO A 297 -19.69 -5.11 4.26
N PRO A 298 -19.53 -5.19 5.58
CA PRO A 298 -19.11 -4.14 6.52
C PRO A 298 -17.58 -4.03 6.70
N TRP A 299 -16.78 -4.78 5.94
CA TRP A 299 -15.33 -4.89 6.14
C TRP A 299 -14.50 -3.74 5.56
N GLY A 300 -15.09 -2.92 4.68
CA GLY A 300 -14.40 -1.81 4.02
C GLY A 300 -13.56 -2.26 2.83
N TRP A 301 -12.40 -1.64 2.63
CA TRP A 301 -11.51 -1.95 1.51
C TRP A 301 -10.82 -3.31 1.68
N LEU A 302 -11.09 -4.24 0.76
CA LEU A 302 -10.48 -5.55 0.70
C LEU A 302 -9.70 -5.73 -0.61
N PRO A 303 -8.52 -6.37 -0.57
CA PRO A 303 -7.80 -6.73 -1.79
C PRO A 303 -8.51 -7.88 -2.49
N VAL A 304 -8.64 -7.80 -3.80
CA VAL A 304 -9.15 -8.85 -4.69
C VAL A 304 -8.12 -9.10 -5.77
N ASP A 305 -7.36 -10.18 -5.61
CA ASP A 305 -6.34 -10.63 -6.54
C ASP A 305 -6.87 -11.76 -7.42
N LEU A 306 -6.69 -11.62 -8.73
CA LEU A 306 -7.21 -12.55 -9.73
C LEU A 306 -6.12 -13.49 -10.28
N THR A 307 -4.86 -13.24 -9.95
CA THR A 307 -3.74 -13.83 -10.70
C THR A 307 -2.62 -14.39 -9.82
N TYR A 308 -2.40 -13.83 -8.62
CA TYR A 308 -1.44 -14.34 -7.64
C TYR A 308 -2.18 -14.81 -6.39
N VAL A 309 -2.71 -16.03 -6.45
CA VAL A 309 -3.57 -16.62 -5.41
C VAL A 309 -3.29 -18.09 -5.24
N LYS A 310 -3.64 -18.64 -4.07
CA LYS A 310 -3.63 -20.09 -3.84
C LYS A 310 -4.96 -20.71 -4.28
N GLY A 311 -4.88 -21.80 -5.04
CA GLY A 311 -6.05 -22.59 -5.46
C GLY A 311 -6.75 -22.07 -6.71
N ASP A 312 -7.82 -22.76 -7.11
CA ASP A 312 -8.58 -22.49 -8.33
C ASP A 312 -9.76 -21.55 -8.05
N LEU A 313 -9.65 -20.29 -8.48
CA LEU A 313 -10.69 -19.27 -8.29
C LEU A 313 -12.03 -19.61 -8.94
N ARG A 314 -12.08 -20.54 -9.90
CA ARG A 314 -13.35 -21.01 -10.49
C ARG A 314 -14.19 -21.75 -9.43
N LYS A 315 -13.52 -22.42 -8.49
CA LYS A 315 -14.11 -23.18 -7.38
C LYS A 315 -14.14 -22.35 -6.10
N GLU A 316 -13.00 -21.79 -5.72
CA GLU A 316 -12.76 -21.13 -4.43
C GLU A 316 -12.54 -19.62 -4.58
N THR A 317 -13.59 -18.91 -5.02
CA THR A 317 -13.49 -17.48 -5.36
C THR A 317 -13.03 -16.59 -4.20
N LEU A 318 -13.30 -16.96 -2.94
CA LEU A 318 -12.86 -16.21 -1.76
C LEU A 318 -11.35 -16.21 -1.57
N ASN A 319 -10.62 -17.13 -2.22
CA ASN A 319 -9.15 -17.14 -2.17
C ASN A 319 -8.56 -15.90 -2.84
N SER A 320 -9.29 -15.25 -3.76
CA SER A 320 -8.92 -13.94 -4.31
C SER A 320 -8.74 -12.86 -3.26
N ILE A 321 -9.38 -13.00 -2.09
CA ILE A 321 -9.24 -12.07 -0.97
C ILE A 321 -8.33 -12.68 0.11
N LYS A 322 -8.70 -13.88 0.59
CA LYS A 322 -8.06 -14.53 1.74
C LYS A 322 -6.60 -14.91 1.49
N PHE A 323 -6.28 -15.25 0.24
CA PHE A 323 -4.96 -15.73 -0.16
C PHE A 323 -4.36 -14.92 -1.32
N SER A 324 -4.79 -13.66 -1.49
CA SER A 324 -4.16 -12.71 -2.41
C SER A 324 -2.65 -12.56 -2.16
N ALA A 325 -1.90 -12.07 -3.14
CA ALA A 325 -0.50 -11.65 -2.94
C ALA A 325 -0.37 -10.68 -1.77
N PHE A 326 -1.33 -9.77 -1.63
CA PHE A 326 -1.41 -8.92 -0.46
C PHE A 326 -1.55 -9.77 0.81
N ALA A 327 -2.55 -10.65 0.95
CA ALA A 327 -2.75 -11.38 2.20
C ALA A 327 -1.61 -12.38 2.57
N SER A 328 -1.05 -13.08 1.60
CA SER A 328 -0.23 -14.29 1.85
C SER A 328 1.27 -14.09 1.78
N GLU A 329 1.74 -13.08 1.05
CA GLU A 329 3.15 -12.94 0.72
C GLU A 329 3.79 -11.72 1.40
N TYR A 330 5.13 -11.65 1.34
CA TYR A 330 5.92 -10.47 1.72
C TYR A 330 5.79 -9.36 0.66
N THR A 331 4.56 -8.87 0.52
CA THR A 331 4.15 -7.86 -0.46
C THR A 331 4.13 -6.47 0.16
N PHE A 332 4.80 -5.52 -0.48
CA PHE A 332 4.85 -4.11 -0.11
C PHE A 332 3.99 -3.30 -1.08
N GLN A 333 2.99 -2.60 -0.56
CA GLN A 333 2.19 -1.65 -1.32
C GLN A 333 3.10 -0.49 -1.75
N TYR A 334 3.14 -0.22 -3.05
CA TYR A 334 3.90 0.89 -3.60
C TYR A 334 3.01 2.10 -3.86
N MET A 335 1.89 1.90 -4.56
CA MET A 335 1.02 3.00 -5.00
C MET A 335 -0.44 2.56 -5.19
N ASN A 336 -1.33 3.54 -5.26
CA ASN A 336 -2.72 3.37 -5.68
C ASN A 336 -2.95 4.13 -6.99
N ILE A 337 -3.72 3.56 -7.90
CA ILE A 337 -4.22 4.24 -9.09
C ILE A 337 -5.72 4.32 -8.93
N THR A 338 -6.25 5.55 -8.92
CA THR A 338 -7.66 5.88 -8.66
C THR A 338 -8.31 6.61 -9.83
N LYS A 339 -7.51 7.31 -10.64
CA LYS A 339 -7.97 8.03 -11.84
C LYS A 339 -6.96 8.15 -12.99
N THR A 340 -5.65 7.99 -12.73
CA THR A 340 -4.62 8.11 -13.78
C THR A 340 -4.83 7.06 -14.88
N ASP A 341 -4.71 7.50 -16.13
CA ASP A 341 -4.78 6.62 -17.30
C ASP A 341 -3.37 6.18 -17.72
N TYR A 342 -2.80 5.29 -16.91
CA TYR A 342 -1.46 4.78 -17.17
C TYR A 342 -1.38 3.94 -18.45
N VAL A 343 -2.51 3.43 -18.98
CA VAL A 343 -2.54 2.66 -20.23
C VAL A 343 -2.24 3.58 -21.41
N ALA A 344 -2.91 4.74 -21.49
CA ALA A 344 -2.59 5.78 -22.47
C ALA A 344 -1.13 6.22 -22.34
N GLU A 345 -0.72 6.58 -21.12
CA GLU A 345 0.64 7.04 -20.85
C GLU A 345 1.69 5.99 -21.27
N THR A 346 1.45 4.70 -21.01
CA THR A 346 2.37 3.63 -21.43
C THR A 346 2.51 3.53 -22.94
N ARG A 347 1.41 3.70 -23.68
CA ARG A 347 1.43 3.64 -25.15
C ARG A 347 2.18 4.83 -25.73
N GLU A 348 1.88 6.04 -25.26
CA GLU A 348 2.57 7.27 -25.66
C GLU A 348 4.06 7.21 -25.35
N PHE A 349 4.43 6.68 -24.18
CA PHE A 349 5.82 6.55 -23.79
C PHE A 349 6.59 5.51 -24.60
N LYS A 350 5.95 4.37 -24.93
CA LYS A 350 6.52 3.39 -25.87
C LYS A 350 6.82 4.06 -27.22
N GLU A 351 5.84 4.74 -27.80
CA GLU A 351 5.98 5.44 -29.09
C GLU A 351 7.10 6.48 -29.04
N PHE A 352 7.17 7.25 -27.95
CA PHE A 352 8.24 8.23 -27.72
C PHE A 352 9.63 7.59 -27.75
N LEU A 353 9.84 6.50 -27.00
CA LEU A 353 11.15 5.84 -26.94
C LEU A 353 11.53 5.20 -28.29
N GLU A 354 10.59 4.54 -28.96
CA GLU A 354 10.82 3.90 -30.26
C GLU A 354 11.12 4.93 -31.35
N LYS A 355 10.36 6.03 -31.39
CA LYS A 355 10.54 7.12 -32.36
C LYS A 355 11.93 7.75 -32.27
N TYR A 356 12.40 8.00 -31.05
CA TYR A 356 13.62 8.76 -30.80
C TYR A 356 14.81 7.89 -30.38
N LYS A 357 14.80 6.56 -30.62
CA LYS A 357 15.95 5.70 -30.27
C LYS A 357 16.47 5.92 -28.85
N PHE A 358 15.54 6.13 -27.92
CA PHE A 358 15.82 6.29 -26.50
C PHE A 358 15.62 4.95 -25.81
N TYR A 359 16.49 4.65 -24.85
CA TYR A 359 16.57 3.35 -24.20
C TYR A 359 16.54 3.51 -22.68
N ILE A 360 15.83 2.59 -22.02
CA ILE A 360 15.72 2.50 -20.57
C ILE A 360 16.17 1.13 -20.11
N TYR A 361 17.04 1.12 -19.11
CA TYR A 361 17.47 -0.09 -18.41
C TYR A 361 17.12 0.02 -16.94
N GLU A 362 16.40 -0.97 -16.42
CA GLU A 362 16.04 -1.03 -15.02
C GLU A 362 16.53 -2.31 -14.36
N GLU A 363 17.04 -2.19 -13.14
CA GLU A 363 17.42 -3.34 -12.33
C GLU A 363 16.84 -3.20 -10.92
N ASP A 364 16.00 -4.16 -10.56
CA ASP A 364 15.40 -4.25 -9.22
C ASP A 364 15.94 -5.49 -8.51
N GLU A 365 16.47 -5.33 -7.31
CA GLU A 365 16.87 -6.45 -6.46
C GLU A 365 16.31 -6.29 -5.05
N MET A 366 15.62 -7.31 -4.55
CA MET A 366 15.20 -7.36 -3.15
C MET A 366 15.97 -8.42 -2.36
N LYS A 367 16.34 -8.11 -1.13
CA LYS A 367 17.03 -9.04 -0.22
C LYS A 367 16.35 -9.01 1.14
N GLU A 368 16.08 -10.17 1.72
CA GLU A 368 15.73 -10.27 3.14
C GLU A 368 16.99 -10.00 3.98
N VAL A 369 16.85 -9.18 5.02
CA VAL A 369 17.90 -8.94 6.01
C VAL A 369 17.57 -9.75 7.26
N ILE A 370 18.47 -10.67 7.60
CA ILE A 370 18.43 -11.38 8.87
C ILE A 370 18.99 -10.42 9.93
N VAL A 371 18.21 -10.16 10.99
CA VAL A 371 18.60 -9.24 12.07
C VAL A 371 19.91 -9.72 12.70
N GLY A 372 20.99 -8.97 12.51
CA GLY A 372 22.37 -9.30 12.92
C GLY A 372 23.45 -8.48 12.22
N GLU A 373 23.18 -7.93 11.04
CA GLU A 373 24.12 -7.09 10.28
C GLU A 373 23.54 -5.69 10.02
N PHE A 374 23.67 -4.78 10.99
CA PHE A 374 23.73 -3.35 10.70
C PHE A 374 24.58 -2.67 11.79
N PRO A 375 25.69 -1.98 11.44
CA PRO A 375 26.23 -0.96 12.32
C PRO A 375 25.20 0.19 12.42
N LEU A 376 24.87 0.55 13.65
CA LEU A 376 24.04 1.71 14.04
C LEU A 376 24.53 2.99 13.30
N GLU A 377 23.70 3.93 12.86
CA GLU A 377 22.68 4.64 13.62
C GLU A 377 21.45 5.04 12.76
N PRO A 378 20.22 4.97 13.29
CA PRO A 378 19.09 5.68 12.72
C PRO A 378 19.05 7.13 13.23
N ILE A 379 19.19 8.10 12.32
CA ILE A 379 18.76 9.49 12.57
C ILE A 379 17.26 9.44 12.85
N LEU A 380 16.91 9.70 14.11
CA LEU A 380 15.54 9.79 14.58
C LEU A 380 14.92 11.06 13.98
N VAL A 381 14.34 10.97 12.78
CA VAL A 381 13.51 12.07 12.27
C VAL A 381 12.22 12.02 13.09
N ALA A 382 12.15 12.90 14.09
CA ALA A 382 10.96 13.12 14.88
C ALA A 382 9.79 13.45 13.94
N THR A 383 8.81 12.56 13.89
CA THR A 383 7.53 12.78 13.21
C THR A 383 6.79 13.91 13.93
N VAL A 384 6.83 15.11 13.36
CA VAL A 384 5.89 16.17 13.72
C VAL A 384 4.53 15.77 13.15
N ILE A 385 3.65 15.25 14.02
CA ILE A 385 2.23 15.11 13.73
C ILE A 385 1.62 16.51 13.85
N VAL A 386 1.41 17.19 12.72
CA VAL A 386 0.54 18.37 12.68
C VAL A 386 -0.86 17.91 12.28
N TYR A 387 -1.77 17.92 13.25
CA TYR A 387 -3.21 17.95 13.00
C TYR A 387 -3.55 19.32 12.40
N LEU A 388 -3.98 19.35 11.14
CA LEU A 388 -4.70 20.51 10.60
C LEU A 388 -6.00 20.03 9.95
N ALA A 389 -7.05 20.07 10.74
CA ALA A 389 -8.36 20.44 10.23
C ALA A 389 -8.31 21.95 9.92
N ILE A 390 -8.69 22.35 8.71
CA ILE A 390 -9.49 23.54 8.36
C ILE A 390 -9.45 23.80 6.84
N SER A 391 -10.66 23.81 6.26
CA SER A 391 -11.12 24.46 5.02
C SER A 391 -10.34 24.28 3.70
N PHE A 392 -10.96 23.53 2.79
CA PHE A 392 -10.80 23.70 1.35
C PHE A 392 -11.06 25.15 0.94
N ASN A 393 -10.08 25.81 0.33
CA ASN A 393 -10.34 26.69 -0.81
C ASN A 393 -9.07 26.97 -1.63
N ARG A 394 -9.20 26.70 -2.93
CA ARG A 394 -8.42 27.21 -4.08
C ARG A 394 -6.91 26.93 -4.07
N LEU A 395 -6.54 25.77 -4.61
CA LEU A 395 -5.27 25.61 -5.32
C LEU A 395 -5.50 25.83 -6.81
N THR A 396 -4.84 26.86 -7.34
CA THR A 396 -4.59 27.07 -8.77
C THR A 396 -3.96 25.82 -9.37
N LEU A 397 -4.34 25.47 -10.61
CA LEU A 397 -3.77 24.35 -11.40
C LEU A 397 -2.23 24.42 -11.36
N ALA A 398 -1.62 23.64 -10.47
CA ALA A 398 -0.23 23.26 -10.59
C ALA A 398 -0.18 22.13 -11.62
N SER A 399 0.74 22.23 -12.58
CA SER A 399 1.08 21.12 -13.48
C SER A 399 1.36 19.89 -12.61
N PHE A 400 0.47 18.90 -12.63
CA PHE A 400 0.67 17.64 -11.91
C PHE A 400 1.76 16.86 -12.64
N THR A 401 2.87 16.58 -11.96
CA THR A 401 3.93 15.70 -12.47
C THR A 401 3.35 14.28 -12.61
N ILE A 402 3.55 13.67 -13.77
CA ILE A 402 3.00 12.37 -14.15
C ILE A 402 3.95 11.26 -13.68
N MET A 403 3.37 10.15 -13.22
CA MET A 403 4.07 9.05 -12.58
C MET A 403 4.96 8.26 -13.56
N ARG A 404 5.95 7.55 -13.02
CA ARG A 404 6.88 6.73 -13.79
C ARG A 404 6.22 5.45 -14.32
N ILE A 405 5.79 5.52 -15.57
CA ILE A 405 5.07 4.53 -16.38
C ILE A 405 5.66 3.11 -16.34
N VAL A 406 6.98 2.98 -16.23
CA VAL A 406 7.70 1.70 -16.34
C VAL A 406 7.28 0.68 -15.27
N TYR A 407 6.81 1.11 -14.10
CA TYR A 407 6.34 0.20 -13.05
C TYR A 407 5.12 -0.64 -13.46
N MET A 408 4.31 -0.16 -14.41
CA MET A 408 3.12 -0.86 -14.88
C MET A 408 3.47 -2.01 -15.80
N VAL A 409 4.49 -1.85 -16.65
CA VAL A 409 5.01 -2.91 -17.54
C VAL A 409 5.70 -4.04 -16.76
N LYS A 410 6.22 -3.75 -15.55
CA LYS A 410 6.88 -4.75 -14.69
C LYS A 410 5.91 -5.75 -14.05
N CYS A 411 4.61 -5.47 -14.08
CA CYS A 411 3.60 -6.25 -13.35
C CYS A 411 3.29 -7.63 -13.99
N SER A 412 3.82 -7.92 -15.19
CA SER A 412 3.56 -9.18 -15.90
C SER A 412 4.37 -10.37 -15.36
N PHE A 413 3.87 -11.09 -14.35
CA PHE A 413 4.41 -12.40 -13.96
C PHE A 413 4.26 -13.44 -15.07
N GLN A 414 5.30 -14.21 -15.41
CA GLN A 414 5.10 -15.44 -16.18
C GLN A 414 5.42 -16.63 -15.29
N ASN A 415 4.47 -17.56 -15.18
CA ASN A 415 4.65 -18.93 -14.70
C ASN A 415 5.09 -19.13 -13.24
N PHE A 416 4.27 -18.73 -12.26
CA PHE A 416 4.37 -19.28 -10.90
C PHE A 416 3.00 -19.35 -10.19
N VAL A 417 2.03 -20.02 -10.80
CA VAL A 417 0.94 -20.67 -10.05
C VAL A 417 0.54 -21.92 -10.85
N SER A 418 0.93 -23.09 -10.34
CA SER A 418 0.29 -24.38 -10.67
C SER A 418 -0.51 -24.82 -9.46
#